data_AF-A0A2E6Z2R6-F1
#
_entry.id   AF-A0A2E6Z2R6-F1
#
_cell.length_a   1.000
_cell.length_b   1.000
_cell.length_c   1.000
_cell.angle_alpha   90.00
_cell.angle_beta   90.00
_cell.angle_gamma   90.00
#
_symmetry.space_group_name_H-M   'P 1'
#
loop_
_entity.id
_entity.type
_entity.pdbx_description
1 polymer ?
#
loop_
_entity_poly.entity_id
_entity_poly.type
_entity_poly.pdbx_seq_one_letter_code
_entity_poly.pdbx_strand_id
1 'polypeptide(L)'
;MSTEKSNLKTFLKDNLNFSSHEGKALAKLILSISDASIEISQNTRRAGLTNILGSANSINVQGEDVQKLDLIANEILLKFLKNDSGCGGYASEELEKPEFFNNEDSSFFVVADPLDGSSNIDVNMPIGTIFGIIRKTVPEKSGFIRSGRYYIASGYILYGPSTLLVIAFNNNVNEFTLDPLENKFYLSDENINVPISGETYSINEGNFDSWSSPIKKWAESRKNSFNELKKSSSLRYVGSLVADAHRTLKKGGIFVYPADKKNPNGKLRLMYEANPYALIFESANGSSSNGEVSILDIEPENFHQRTPLILGSKINVQSFLSVKTTNKKNIIKQKRIFPWNELSISKMRSESKKTILEFSKELNVEQSTVRKWESGIIKPNKKNREKLDDYLLKNFPKLINNPFEN
;
A
#
# COMPACT_ATOMS: atom_id res chain seq x y z
N MET A 1 -28.20 -24.74 -2.79
CA MET A 1 -28.95 -23.47 -2.75
C MET A 1 -27.94 -22.35 -2.83
N SER A 2 -27.69 -21.81 -4.04
CA SER A 2 -26.82 -20.65 -4.19
C SER A 2 -27.59 -19.42 -3.76
N THR A 3 -27.20 -18.82 -2.64
CA THR A 3 -27.40 -17.39 -2.47
C THR A 3 -26.79 -16.72 -3.71
N GLU A 4 -27.59 -15.92 -4.43
CA GLU A 4 -27.09 -15.14 -5.57
C GLU A 4 -25.90 -14.31 -5.07
N LYS A 5 -24.69 -14.65 -5.51
CA LYS A 5 -23.50 -13.91 -5.10
C LYS A 5 -23.59 -12.53 -5.74
N SER A 6 -23.43 -11.48 -4.93
CA SER A 6 -23.40 -10.11 -5.45
C SER A 6 -22.20 -9.95 -6.38
N ASN A 7 -22.42 -9.45 -7.59
CA ASN A 7 -21.33 -9.08 -8.49
C ASN A 7 -20.67 -7.77 -8.01
N LEU A 8 -19.44 -7.52 -8.47
CA LEU A 8 -18.66 -6.34 -8.06
C LEU A 8 -19.41 -5.02 -8.25
N LYS A 9 -20.15 -4.86 -9.35
CA LYS A 9 -20.90 -3.63 -9.63
C LYS A 9 -22.00 -3.39 -8.60
N THR A 10 -22.78 -4.43 -8.28
CA THR A 10 -23.83 -4.36 -7.25
C THR A 10 -23.19 -4.11 -5.88
N PHE A 11 -22.14 -4.84 -5.53
CA PHE A 11 -21.43 -4.67 -4.26
C PHE A 11 -20.92 -3.23 -4.06
N LEU A 12 -20.29 -2.63 -5.08
CA LEU A 12 -19.81 -1.26 -5.01
C LEU A 12 -20.96 -0.27 -4.84
N LYS A 13 -22.09 -0.50 -5.52
CA LYS A 13 -23.30 0.32 -5.38
C LYS A 13 -23.83 0.36 -3.95
N ASP A 14 -23.78 -0.79 -3.28
CA ASP A 14 -24.33 -0.94 -1.94
C ASP A 14 -23.37 -0.45 -0.84
N ASN A 15 -22.05 -0.46 -1.10
CA ASN A 15 -21.02 -0.19 -0.09
C ASN A 15 -20.27 1.15 -0.27
N LEU A 16 -20.43 1.83 -1.40
CA LEU A 16 -19.90 3.18 -1.61
C LEU A 16 -21.02 4.22 -1.55
N ASN A 17 -20.69 5.44 -1.16
CA ASN A 17 -21.66 6.52 -1.11
C ASN A 17 -22.02 7.02 -2.54
N PHE A 18 -22.95 6.31 -3.19
CA PHE A 18 -23.48 6.66 -4.51
C PHE A 18 -24.32 7.94 -4.53
N SER A 19 -24.59 8.58 -3.39
CA SER A 19 -25.19 9.93 -3.37
C SER A 19 -24.16 11.01 -3.71
N SER A 20 -22.87 10.75 -3.44
CA SER A 20 -21.77 11.67 -3.76
C SER A 20 -21.23 11.46 -5.17
N HIS A 21 -20.78 12.54 -5.82
CA HIS A 21 -20.08 12.46 -7.11
C HIS A 21 -18.83 11.58 -7.02
N GLU A 22 -18.07 11.77 -5.94
CA GLU A 22 -16.82 11.05 -5.68
C GLU A 22 -17.03 9.53 -5.51
N GLY A 23 -18.07 9.10 -4.78
CA GLY A 23 -18.37 7.68 -4.61
C GLY A 23 -18.76 6.98 -5.92
N LYS A 24 -19.51 7.67 -6.79
CA LYS A 24 -19.81 7.16 -8.15
C LYS A 24 -18.55 7.06 -9.01
N ALA A 25 -17.69 8.09 -8.96
CA ALA A 25 -16.44 8.11 -9.71
C ALA A 25 -15.50 6.98 -9.24
N LEU A 26 -15.43 6.72 -7.93
CA LEU A 26 -14.59 5.64 -7.37
C LEU A 26 -15.10 4.28 -7.81
N ALA A 27 -16.42 4.04 -7.73
CA ALA A 27 -17.01 2.80 -8.18
C ALA A 27 -16.75 2.53 -9.67
N LYS A 28 -16.90 3.56 -10.52
CA LYS A 28 -16.60 3.47 -11.95
C LYS A 28 -15.12 3.14 -12.19
N LEU A 29 -14.22 3.82 -11.49
CA LEU A 29 -12.78 3.59 -11.62
C LEU A 29 -12.36 2.17 -11.22
N ILE A 30 -12.93 1.63 -10.14
CA ILE A 30 -12.71 0.24 -9.73
C ILE A 30 -13.22 -0.74 -10.80
N LEU A 31 -14.37 -0.46 -11.42
CA LEU A 31 -14.88 -1.27 -12.52
C LEU A 31 -13.98 -1.20 -13.75
N SER A 32 -13.43 -0.03 -14.10
CA SER A 32 -12.47 0.11 -15.20
C SER A 32 -11.18 -0.69 -14.96
N ILE A 33 -10.65 -0.69 -13.73
CA ILE A 33 -9.51 -1.54 -13.33
C ILE A 33 -9.88 -3.02 -13.42
N SER A 34 -11.11 -3.37 -12.99
CA SER A 34 -11.63 -4.74 -13.07
C SER A 34 -11.71 -5.24 -14.51
N ASP A 35 -12.25 -4.45 -15.43
CA ASP A 35 -12.37 -4.78 -16.85
C ASP A 35 -11.00 -4.94 -17.50
N ALA A 36 -10.06 -4.02 -17.22
CA ALA A 36 -8.66 -4.14 -17.65
C ALA A 36 -8.04 -5.45 -17.16
N SER A 37 -8.28 -5.82 -15.91
CA SER A 37 -7.75 -7.03 -15.30
C SER A 37 -8.32 -8.31 -15.90
N ILE A 38 -9.55 -8.28 -16.40
CA ILE A 38 -10.15 -9.41 -17.15
C ILE A 38 -9.42 -9.59 -18.47
N GLU A 39 -9.13 -8.51 -19.20
CA GLU A 39 -8.37 -8.57 -20.46
C GLU A 39 -6.94 -9.09 -20.21
N ILE A 40 -6.26 -8.62 -19.17
CA ILE A 40 -4.93 -9.15 -18.76
C ILE A 40 -5.03 -10.63 -18.41
N SER A 41 -6.02 -11.03 -17.62
CA SER A 41 -6.27 -12.43 -17.22
C SER A 41 -6.50 -13.36 -18.43
N GLN A 42 -7.17 -12.88 -19.48
CA GLN A 42 -7.36 -13.63 -20.72
C GLN A 42 -6.05 -13.79 -21.50
N ASN A 43 -5.20 -12.76 -21.52
CA ASN A 43 -3.87 -12.84 -22.12
C ASN A 43 -2.96 -13.81 -21.36
N THR A 44 -2.89 -13.70 -20.02
CA THR A 44 -2.01 -14.55 -19.19
C THR A 44 -2.37 -16.03 -19.31
N ARG A 45 -3.67 -16.38 -19.30
CA ARG A 45 -4.15 -17.76 -19.47
C ARG A 45 -3.82 -18.38 -20.83
N ARG A 46 -3.51 -17.56 -21.84
CA ARG A 46 -3.23 -18.00 -23.21
C ARG A 46 -1.81 -17.70 -23.64
N ALA A 47 -0.93 -17.29 -22.72
CA ALA A 47 0.39 -16.79 -23.05
C ALA A 47 1.25 -17.83 -23.79
N GLY A 48 1.13 -19.12 -23.47
CA GLY A 48 1.80 -20.20 -24.21
C GLY A 48 1.25 -20.47 -25.61
N LEU A 49 0.08 -19.93 -25.97
CA LEU A 49 -0.56 -20.07 -27.28
C LEU A 49 -0.34 -18.84 -28.17
N THR A 50 0.19 -17.76 -27.62
CA THR A 50 0.40 -16.48 -28.30
C THR A 50 1.86 -16.06 -28.16
N ASN A 51 2.38 -15.21 -29.06
CA ASN A 51 3.79 -14.82 -29.03
C ASN A 51 4.10 -13.70 -28.01
N ILE A 52 3.44 -13.74 -26.85
CA ILE A 52 3.47 -12.70 -25.80
C ILE A 52 4.39 -13.07 -24.62
N LEU A 53 5.04 -14.23 -24.68
CA LEU A 53 6.07 -14.65 -23.72
C LEU A 53 7.47 -14.14 -24.10
N GLY A 54 8.34 -14.12 -23.09
CA GLY A 54 9.74 -13.72 -23.18
C GLY A 54 9.98 -12.21 -23.18
N SER A 55 11.27 -11.87 -23.24
CA SER A 55 11.77 -10.50 -23.14
C SER A 55 11.22 -9.59 -24.25
N ALA A 56 10.93 -8.35 -23.88
CA ALA A 56 10.63 -7.25 -24.79
C ALA A 56 11.89 -6.60 -25.38
N ASN A 57 13.09 -7.08 -25.03
CA ASN A 57 14.39 -6.50 -25.36
C ASN A 57 14.52 -5.03 -24.93
N SER A 58 13.90 -4.69 -23.80
CA SER A 58 13.97 -3.37 -23.17
C SER A 58 14.26 -3.52 -21.67
N ILE A 59 14.83 -2.47 -21.08
CA ILE A 59 15.13 -2.38 -19.66
C ILE A 59 14.29 -1.26 -19.07
N ASN A 60 13.58 -1.49 -17.97
CA ASN A 60 12.78 -0.46 -17.31
C ASN A 60 13.67 0.51 -16.50
N VAL A 61 13.05 1.55 -15.94
CA VAL A 61 13.78 2.59 -15.17
C VAL A 61 14.39 2.07 -13.87
N GLN A 62 14.02 0.85 -13.47
CA GLN A 62 14.55 0.14 -12.32
C GLN A 62 15.71 -0.80 -12.67
N GLY A 63 16.10 -0.87 -13.95
CA GLY A 63 17.20 -1.70 -14.43
C GLY A 63 16.85 -3.18 -14.57
N GLU A 64 15.56 -3.51 -14.69
CA GLU A 64 15.06 -4.88 -14.84
C GLU A 64 14.64 -5.16 -16.30
N ASP A 65 14.88 -6.38 -16.76
CA ASP A 65 14.49 -6.83 -18.11
C ASP A 65 12.97 -6.93 -18.21
N VAL A 66 12.39 -6.13 -19.10
CA VAL A 66 10.94 -6.07 -19.31
C VAL A 66 10.48 -7.28 -20.12
N GLN A 67 9.44 -7.96 -19.67
CA GLN A 67 8.76 -9.00 -20.43
C GLN A 67 7.67 -8.38 -21.31
N LYS A 68 7.36 -9.01 -22.45
CA LYS A 68 6.30 -8.49 -23.35
C LYS A 68 4.95 -8.36 -22.65
N LEU A 69 4.65 -9.28 -21.73
CA LEU A 69 3.38 -9.27 -20.99
C LEU A 69 3.30 -8.09 -19.99
N ASP A 70 4.44 -7.60 -19.49
CA ASP A 70 4.49 -6.38 -18.64
C ASP A 70 4.01 -5.17 -19.44
N LEU A 71 4.52 -5.00 -20.66
CA LEU A 71 4.12 -3.91 -21.57
C LEU A 71 2.64 -4.02 -21.94
N ILE A 72 2.17 -5.22 -22.28
CA ILE A 72 0.76 -5.45 -22.62
C ILE A 72 -0.14 -5.11 -21.43
N ALA A 73 0.21 -5.54 -20.22
CA ALA A 73 -0.56 -5.24 -19.02
C ALA A 73 -0.62 -3.73 -18.74
N ASN A 74 0.52 -3.04 -18.87
CA ASN A 74 0.61 -1.59 -18.72
C ASN A 74 -0.25 -0.84 -19.77
N GLU A 75 -0.19 -1.25 -21.03
CA GLU A 75 -0.98 -0.65 -22.12
C GLU A 75 -2.48 -0.86 -21.92
N ILE A 76 -2.90 -2.05 -21.48
CA ILE A 76 -4.31 -2.35 -21.16
C ILE A 76 -4.77 -1.43 -20.03
N LEU A 77 -4.06 -1.36 -18.90
CA LEU A 77 -4.42 -0.48 -17.78
C LEU A 77 -4.50 0.98 -18.23
N LEU A 78 -3.47 1.47 -18.95
CA LEU A 78 -3.44 2.83 -19.46
C LEU A 78 -4.66 3.15 -20.35
N LYS A 79 -5.01 2.24 -21.27
CA LYS A 79 -6.18 2.38 -22.16
C LYS A 79 -7.49 2.51 -21.37
N PHE A 80 -7.74 1.66 -20.38
CA PHE A 80 -8.97 1.73 -19.58
C PHE A 80 -9.01 2.99 -18.70
N LEU A 81 -7.89 3.30 -18.03
CA LEU A 81 -7.80 4.44 -17.12
C LEU A 81 -7.90 5.78 -17.84
N LYS A 82 -7.32 5.92 -19.04
CA LYS A 82 -7.40 7.13 -19.85
C LYS A 82 -8.81 7.44 -20.34
N ASN A 83 -9.65 6.41 -20.49
CA ASN A 83 -11.06 6.55 -20.86
C ASN A 83 -11.99 6.70 -19.63
N ASP A 84 -11.45 6.65 -18.40
CA ASP A 84 -12.22 6.82 -17.18
C ASP A 84 -12.25 8.29 -16.74
N SER A 85 -13.45 8.88 -16.79
CA SER A 85 -13.70 10.27 -16.36
C SER A 85 -13.42 10.54 -14.87
N GLY A 86 -13.27 9.52 -14.03
CA GLY A 86 -12.87 9.67 -12.63
C GLY A 86 -11.34 9.73 -12.43
N CYS A 87 -10.57 9.34 -13.44
CA CYS A 87 -9.12 9.23 -13.39
C CYS A 87 -8.44 10.46 -14.01
N GLY A 88 -7.56 11.10 -13.25
CA GLY A 88 -6.78 12.27 -13.66
C GLY A 88 -5.36 11.92 -14.10
N GLY A 89 -4.96 10.67 -13.96
CA GLY A 89 -3.64 10.20 -14.36
C GLY A 89 -3.30 8.82 -13.82
N TYR A 90 -2.25 8.26 -14.40
CA TYR A 90 -1.74 6.94 -14.13
C TYR A 90 -0.22 6.96 -13.91
N ALA A 91 0.25 6.24 -12.89
CA ALA A 91 1.66 6.01 -12.68
C ALA A 91 1.91 4.51 -12.53
N SER A 92 3.00 4.01 -13.11
CA SER A 92 3.23 2.58 -13.26
C SER A 92 4.68 2.23 -12.96
N GLU A 93 4.94 0.98 -12.60
CA GLU A 93 6.31 0.44 -12.62
C GLU A 93 6.98 0.65 -13.98
N GLU A 94 6.23 0.49 -15.07
CA GLU A 94 6.73 0.53 -16.46
C GLU A 94 6.87 1.95 -17.04
N LEU A 95 6.60 2.99 -16.25
CA LEU A 95 6.67 4.38 -16.69
C LEU A 95 7.73 5.16 -15.90
N GLU A 96 8.64 5.85 -16.60
CA GLU A 96 9.65 6.72 -15.95
C GLU A 96 9.02 7.86 -15.14
N LYS A 97 7.90 8.38 -15.64
CA LYS A 97 7.16 9.48 -15.01
C LYS A 97 5.66 9.19 -15.08
N PRO A 98 4.88 9.62 -14.08
CA PRO A 98 3.42 9.54 -14.16
C PRO A 98 2.87 10.24 -15.40
N GLU A 99 1.88 9.61 -16.05
CA GLU A 99 1.09 10.21 -17.12
C GLU A 99 -0.14 10.91 -16.52
N PHE A 100 -0.29 12.20 -16.81
CA PHE A 100 -1.47 12.96 -16.43
C PHE A 100 -2.46 12.97 -17.59
N PHE A 101 -3.75 12.80 -17.28
CA PHE A 101 -4.81 12.86 -18.26
C PHE A 101 -5.43 14.26 -18.27
N ASN A 102 -5.89 14.71 -19.45
CA ASN A 102 -6.56 15.99 -19.62
C ASN A 102 -8.00 15.93 -19.11
N ASN A 103 -8.14 15.70 -17.81
CA ASN A 103 -9.41 15.55 -17.12
C ASN A 103 -9.38 16.37 -15.82
N GLU A 104 -9.77 17.65 -15.93
CA GLU A 104 -9.70 18.58 -14.81
C GLU A 104 -10.63 18.17 -13.66
N ASP A 105 -11.81 17.63 -14.00
CA ASP A 105 -12.86 17.20 -13.08
C ASP A 105 -12.63 15.81 -12.46
N SER A 106 -11.56 15.12 -12.84
CA SER A 106 -11.18 13.84 -12.24
C SER A 106 -11.03 13.94 -10.72
N SER A 107 -11.45 12.91 -9.98
CA SER A 107 -11.29 12.88 -8.52
C SER A 107 -10.05 12.11 -8.06
N PHE A 108 -9.45 11.27 -8.91
CA PHE A 108 -8.45 10.30 -8.47
C PHE A 108 -7.24 10.18 -9.37
N PHE A 109 -6.16 9.66 -8.79
CA PHE A 109 -4.99 9.15 -9.49
C PHE A 109 -4.84 7.66 -9.21
N VAL A 110 -4.29 6.91 -10.18
CA VAL A 110 -4.01 5.47 -10.03
C VAL A 110 -2.52 5.22 -10.09
N VAL A 111 -2.00 4.48 -9.11
CA VAL A 111 -0.67 3.87 -9.17
C VAL A 111 -0.83 2.37 -9.40
N ALA A 112 0.03 1.74 -10.20
CA ALA A 112 -0.01 0.29 -10.36
C ALA A 112 1.36 -0.34 -10.59
N ASP A 113 1.49 -1.58 -10.17
CA ASP A 113 2.37 -2.56 -10.78
C ASP A 113 1.48 -3.37 -11.73
N PRO A 114 1.61 -3.19 -13.06
CA PRO A 114 0.77 -3.88 -14.03
C PRO A 114 0.90 -5.40 -13.94
N LEU A 115 2.08 -5.91 -13.59
CA LEU A 115 2.35 -7.34 -13.61
C LEU A 115 3.45 -7.75 -12.61
N ASP A 116 3.07 -7.84 -11.33
CA ASP A 116 3.91 -8.39 -10.27
C ASP A 116 4.29 -9.84 -10.55
N GLY A 117 5.56 -10.15 -10.26
CA GLY A 117 6.10 -11.48 -10.41
C GLY A 117 6.43 -11.83 -11.85
N SER A 118 6.71 -10.85 -12.71
CA SER A 118 7.05 -11.05 -14.13
C SER A 118 8.11 -12.14 -14.39
N SER A 119 9.09 -12.29 -13.50
CA SER A 119 10.07 -13.40 -13.55
C SER A 119 9.47 -14.82 -13.53
N ASN A 120 8.19 -14.95 -13.16
CA ASN A 120 7.46 -16.19 -13.02
C ASN A 120 6.52 -16.49 -14.21
N ILE A 121 6.43 -15.58 -15.20
CA ILE A 121 5.53 -15.73 -16.36
C ILE A 121 5.86 -17.00 -17.15
N ASP A 122 7.14 -17.18 -17.51
CA ASP A 122 7.58 -18.27 -18.39
C ASP A 122 7.50 -19.67 -17.74
N VAL A 123 7.34 -19.72 -16.41
CA VAL A 123 7.23 -20.96 -15.63
C VAL A 123 5.80 -21.23 -15.13
N ASN A 124 4.81 -20.50 -15.64
CA ASN A 124 3.39 -20.68 -15.35
C ASN A 124 3.06 -20.65 -13.85
N MET A 125 3.77 -19.80 -13.12
CA MET A 125 3.56 -19.57 -11.69
C MET A 125 2.63 -18.36 -11.47
N PRO A 126 1.95 -18.25 -10.31
CA PRO A 126 1.01 -17.16 -10.08
C PRO A 126 1.70 -15.80 -10.12
N ILE A 127 1.07 -14.88 -10.85
CA ILE A 127 1.45 -13.47 -11.05
C ILE A 127 0.23 -12.58 -10.76
N GLY A 128 0.37 -11.25 -10.82
CA GLY A 128 -0.77 -10.38 -10.52
C GLY A 128 -0.60 -8.94 -10.93
N THR A 129 -1.65 -8.15 -10.75
CA THR A 129 -1.61 -6.69 -10.87
C THR A 129 -1.82 -6.09 -9.50
N ILE A 130 -1.04 -5.09 -9.11
CA ILE A 130 -1.22 -4.37 -7.84
C ILE A 130 -1.63 -2.94 -8.17
N PHE A 131 -2.60 -2.38 -7.45
CA PHE A 131 -3.04 -1.01 -7.69
C PHE A 131 -3.40 -0.25 -6.41
N GLY A 132 -3.23 1.06 -6.47
CA GLY A 132 -3.67 2.01 -5.45
C GLY A 132 -4.40 3.19 -6.08
N ILE A 133 -5.44 3.67 -5.40
CA ILE A 133 -6.25 4.82 -5.80
C ILE A 133 -6.03 5.92 -4.79
N ILE A 134 -5.50 7.05 -5.27
CA ILE A 134 -5.15 8.21 -4.47
C ILE A 134 -6.15 9.32 -4.76
N ARG A 135 -6.69 9.96 -3.73
CA ARG A 135 -7.52 11.17 -3.91
C ARG A 135 -6.67 12.29 -4.50
N LYS A 136 -7.12 12.89 -5.62
CA LYS A 136 -6.50 14.08 -6.20
C LYS A 136 -6.65 15.23 -5.19
N THR A 137 -5.54 15.70 -4.67
CA THR A 137 -5.49 16.91 -3.82
C THR A 137 -4.95 18.10 -4.61
N VAL A 138 -5.13 19.32 -4.08
CA VAL A 138 -4.76 20.60 -4.73
C VAL A 138 -3.34 20.53 -5.35
N PRO A 139 -3.09 21.14 -6.53
CA PRO A 139 -1.88 20.87 -7.30
C PRO A 139 -0.65 21.54 -6.68
N GLU A 140 0.20 20.77 -5.99
CA GLU A 140 1.64 21.06 -5.89
C GLU A 140 2.49 19.78 -5.97
N LYS A 141 3.60 19.97 -6.72
CA LYS A 141 4.70 19.11 -7.22
C LYS A 141 4.52 17.63 -7.57
N SER A 142 3.51 16.89 -7.10
CA SER A 142 3.37 15.49 -7.52
C SER A 142 2.12 14.81 -6.94
N GLY A 143 0.93 15.03 -7.49
CA GLY A 143 -0.31 14.41 -6.97
C GLY A 143 -0.21 12.90 -6.64
N PHE A 144 0.69 12.18 -7.32
CA PHE A 144 1.02 10.78 -7.04
C PHE A 144 1.94 10.55 -5.84
N ILE A 145 3.00 11.35 -5.64
CA ILE A 145 4.04 11.11 -4.63
C ILE A 145 3.50 11.58 -3.28
N ARG A 146 2.81 10.66 -2.60
CA ARG A 146 2.14 10.86 -1.33
C ARG A 146 2.28 9.61 -0.46
N SER A 147 2.31 9.81 0.86
CA SER A 147 2.20 8.74 1.84
C SER A 147 1.00 7.83 1.54
N GLY A 148 1.11 6.55 1.93
CA GLY A 148 0.03 5.58 1.82
C GLY A 148 -1.26 5.99 2.54
N ARG A 149 -1.20 6.93 3.50
CA ARG A 149 -2.39 7.50 4.18
C ARG A 149 -3.32 8.28 3.25
N TYR A 150 -2.86 8.66 2.06
CA TYR A 150 -3.69 9.33 1.04
C TYR A 150 -4.42 8.37 0.10
N TYR A 151 -4.19 7.06 0.23
CA TYR A 151 -4.85 6.05 -0.57
C TYR A 151 -6.25 5.84 -0.02
N ILE A 152 -7.26 6.01 -0.87
CA ILE A 152 -8.66 5.82 -0.50
C ILE A 152 -9.15 4.41 -0.79
N ALA A 153 -8.48 3.73 -1.71
CA ALA A 153 -8.70 2.34 -2.03
C ALA A 153 -7.40 1.74 -2.58
N SER A 154 -7.25 0.44 -2.45
CA SER A 154 -6.16 -0.30 -3.07
C SER A 154 -6.60 -1.74 -3.28
N GLY A 155 -5.90 -2.45 -4.15
CA GLY A 155 -6.21 -3.83 -4.39
C GLY A 155 -5.11 -4.53 -5.15
N TYR A 156 -5.35 -5.81 -5.38
CA TYR A 156 -4.56 -6.59 -6.30
C TYR A 156 -5.46 -7.59 -7.02
N ILE A 157 -5.00 -8.00 -8.19
CA ILE A 157 -5.55 -9.11 -8.95
C ILE A 157 -4.54 -10.22 -8.92
N LEU A 158 -4.94 -11.40 -8.45
CA LEU A 158 -4.11 -12.61 -8.47
C LEU A 158 -4.52 -13.45 -9.69
N TYR A 159 -3.61 -13.59 -10.65
CA TYR A 159 -3.73 -14.50 -11.80
C TYR A 159 -3.18 -15.88 -11.40
N GLY A 160 -3.92 -16.59 -10.55
CA GLY A 160 -3.61 -17.93 -10.10
C GLY A 160 -4.45 -19.01 -10.79
N PRO A 161 -4.68 -20.17 -10.12
CA PRO A 161 -5.61 -21.20 -10.60
C PRO A 161 -7.03 -20.66 -10.88
N SER A 162 -7.47 -19.70 -10.07
CA SER A 162 -8.57 -18.79 -10.37
C SER A 162 -8.05 -17.35 -10.40
N THR A 163 -8.78 -16.47 -11.08
CA THR A 163 -8.49 -15.04 -11.03
C THR A 163 -9.28 -14.40 -9.90
N LEU A 164 -8.56 -13.81 -8.95
CA LEU A 164 -9.14 -13.14 -7.78
C LEU A 164 -8.89 -11.65 -7.87
N LEU A 165 -9.86 -10.83 -7.52
CA LEU A 165 -9.70 -9.41 -7.21
C LEU A 165 -9.87 -9.25 -5.71
N VAL A 166 -8.84 -8.76 -5.01
CA VAL A 166 -8.93 -8.35 -3.62
C VAL A 166 -8.86 -6.83 -3.56
N ILE A 167 -9.82 -6.21 -2.89
CA ILE A 167 -9.89 -4.76 -2.79
C ILE A 167 -10.15 -4.32 -1.35
N ALA A 168 -9.45 -3.27 -0.95
CA ALA A 168 -9.61 -2.58 0.31
C ALA A 168 -10.15 -1.16 0.06
N PHE A 169 -11.25 -0.81 0.72
CA PHE A 169 -11.79 0.54 0.85
C PHE A 169 -12.67 0.60 2.11
N ASN A 170 -12.89 1.79 2.69
CA ASN A 170 -13.68 1.93 3.93
C ASN A 170 -13.24 1.01 5.08
N ASN A 171 -11.91 0.80 5.22
CA ASN A 171 -11.30 -0.15 6.17
C ASN A 171 -11.82 -1.59 6.09
N ASN A 172 -12.45 -1.98 4.97
CA ASN A 172 -12.92 -3.33 4.72
C ASN A 172 -12.17 -3.94 3.54
N VAL A 173 -11.88 -5.23 3.64
CA VAL A 173 -11.19 -5.99 2.59
C VAL A 173 -12.10 -7.09 2.09
N ASN A 174 -12.33 -7.11 0.78
CA ASN A 174 -13.24 -8.06 0.14
C ASN A 174 -12.55 -8.72 -1.05
N GLU A 175 -12.88 -9.99 -1.29
CA GLU A 175 -12.36 -10.79 -2.39
C GLU A 175 -13.49 -11.18 -3.33
N PHE A 176 -13.20 -11.05 -4.62
CA PHE A 176 -14.08 -11.46 -5.70
C PHE A 176 -13.37 -12.48 -6.57
N THR A 177 -14.09 -13.50 -7.01
CA THR A 177 -13.60 -14.47 -7.98
C THR A 177 -14.20 -14.15 -9.35
N LEU A 178 -13.36 -14.16 -10.39
CA LEU A 178 -13.80 -14.00 -11.77
C LEU A 178 -14.55 -15.26 -12.24
N ASP A 179 -15.78 -15.08 -12.71
CA ASP A 179 -16.44 -16.07 -13.57
C ASP A 179 -15.99 -15.83 -15.03
N PRO A 180 -15.25 -16.76 -15.65
CA PRO A 180 -14.74 -16.60 -17.01
C PRO A 180 -15.82 -16.76 -18.09
N LEU A 181 -16.99 -17.35 -17.78
CA LEU A 181 -18.09 -17.47 -18.73
C LEU A 181 -18.82 -16.14 -18.90
N GLU A 182 -18.98 -15.41 -17.79
CA GLU A 182 -19.65 -14.12 -17.80
C GLU A 182 -18.69 -12.93 -17.93
N ASN A 183 -17.39 -13.14 -17.72
CA ASN A 183 -16.40 -12.08 -17.55
C ASN A 183 -16.83 -11.07 -16.47
N LYS A 184 -17.20 -11.57 -15.29
CA LYS A 184 -17.59 -10.75 -14.14
C LYS A 184 -17.02 -11.28 -12.85
N PHE A 185 -16.68 -10.36 -11.96
CA PHE A 185 -16.24 -10.66 -10.60
C PHE A 185 -17.44 -10.80 -9.66
N TYR A 186 -17.46 -11.90 -8.91
CA TYR A 186 -18.47 -12.23 -7.92
C TYR A 186 -17.86 -12.35 -6.53
N LEU A 187 -18.52 -11.76 -5.52
CA LEU A 187 -18.05 -11.78 -4.14
C LEU A 187 -17.83 -13.23 -3.68
N SER A 188 -16.61 -13.55 -3.25
CA SER A 188 -16.22 -14.89 -2.79
C SER A 188 -15.80 -14.94 -1.33
N ASP A 189 -15.34 -13.82 -0.77
CA ASP A 189 -15.06 -13.67 0.66
C ASP A 189 -15.24 -12.20 1.07
N GLU A 190 -15.93 -11.97 2.18
CA GLU A 190 -16.32 -10.64 2.65
C GLU A 190 -15.67 -10.34 4.00
N ASN A 191 -15.29 -9.09 4.25
CA ASN A 191 -14.73 -8.64 5.53
C ASN A 191 -13.51 -9.47 5.99
N ILE A 192 -12.57 -9.67 5.07
CA ILE A 192 -11.34 -10.43 5.30
C ILE A 192 -10.55 -9.81 6.45
N ASN A 193 -10.16 -10.65 7.39
CA ASN A 193 -9.28 -10.32 8.50
C ASN A 193 -8.04 -11.21 8.48
N VAL A 194 -6.86 -10.60 8.57
CA VAL A 194 -5.59 -11.31 8.76
C VAL A 194 -5.65 -12.01 10.13
N PRO A 195 -5.37 -13.32 10.21
CA PRO A 195 -5.27 -14.01 11.49
C PRO A 195 -4.27 -13.32 12.43
N ILE A 196 -4.56 -13.25 13.72
CA ILE A 196 -3.73 -12.53 14.70
C ILE A 196 -2.29 -13.07 14.79
N SER A 197 -2.11 -14.36 14.46
CA SER A 197 -0.84 -15.06 14.30
C SER A 197 -0.95 -16.14 13.22
N GLY A 198 0.18 -16.62 12.70
CA GLY A 198 0.22 -17.80 11.86
C GLY A 198 1.57 -18.51 11.88
N GLU A 199 1.57 -19.75 11.38
CA GLU A 199 2.73 -20.66 11.41
C GLU A 199 3.64 -20.57 10.17
N THR A 200 3.33 -19.68 9.22
CA THR A 200 4.14 -19.54 7.99
C THR A 200 5.03 -18.30 8.01
N TYR A 201 6.21 -18.41 7.43
CA TYR A 201 7.05 -17.28 7.09
C TYR A 201 7.44 -17.35 5.62
N SER A 202 7.49 -16.19 4.97
CA SER A 202 7.79 -16.04 3.56
C SER A 202 8.92 -15.05 3.38
N ILE A 203 10.06 -15.55 2.89
CA ILE A 203 11.29 -14.80 2.68
C ILE A 203 12.19 -15.57 1.70
N ASN A 204 12.94 -14.86 0.85
CA ASN A 204 13.91 -15.49 -0.05
C ASN A 204 15.21 -15.86 0.70
N GLU A 205 15.30 -17.06 1.24
CA GLU A 205 16.51 -17.52 1.95
C GLU A 205 17.77 -17.63 1.08
N GLY A 206 17.67 -17.56 -0.25
CA GLY A 206 18.85 -17.41 -1.11
C GLY A 206 19.65 -16.13 -0.82
N ASN A 207 19.04 -15.14 -0.19
CA ASN A 207 19.70 -13.91 0.22
C ASN A 207 20.36 -13.99 1.62
N PHE A 208 20.38 -15.16 2.27
CA PHE A 208 20.79 -15.30 3.68
C PHE A 208 22.11 -14.59 4.00
N ASP A 209 23.16 -14.81 3.20
CA ASP A 209 24.49 -14.23 3.44
C ASP A 209 24.55 -12.71 3.34
N SER A 210 23.63 -12.12 2.56
CA SER A 210 23.52 -10.68 2.37
C SER A 210 22.76 -9.97 3.49
N TRP A 211 22.07 -10.71 4.36
CA TRP A 211 21.29 -10.13 5.44
C TRP A 211 22.12 -9.66 6.63
N SER A 212 21.56 -8.73 7.39
CA SER A 212 22.08 -8.33 8.69
C SER A 212 21.92 -9.45 9.72
N SER A 213 22.78 -9.47 10.75
CA SER A 213 22.75 -10.49 11.81
C SER A 213 21.38 -10.64 12.50
N PRO A 214 20.61 -9.56 12.77
CA PRO A 214 19.25 -9.68 13.30
C PRO A 214 18.30 -10.50 12.42
N ILE A 215 18.35 -10.29 11.10
CA ILE A 215 17.47 -11.01 10.16
C ILE A 215 17.88 -12.48 10.07
N LYS A 216 19.19 -12.78 10.04
CA LYS A 216 19.71 -14.17 10.08
C LYS A 216 19.20 -14.91 11.31
N LYS A 217 19.39 -14.30 12.50
CA LYS A 217 18.91 -14.85 13.77
C LYS A 217 17.39 -15.06 13.79
N TRP A 218 16.63 -14.11 13.25
CA TRP A 218 15.19 -14.26 13.13
C TRP A 218 14.83 -15.46 12.25
N ALA A 219 15.43 -15.59 11.06
CA ALA A 219 15.16 -16.71 10.15
C ALA A 219 15.53 -18.06 10.78
N GLU A 220 16.70 -18.17 11.41
CA GLU A 220 17.12 -19.36 12.16
C GLU A 220 16.13 -19.70 13.29
N SER A 221 15.64 -18.70 14.02
CA SER A 221 14.65 -18.90 15.10
C SER A 221 13.28 -19.42 14.61
N ARG A 222 13.00 -19.34 13.30
CA ARG A 222 11.80 -19.93 12.68
C ARG A 222 11.99 -21.40 12.33
N LYS A 223 13.23 -21.82 12.06
CA LYS A 223 13.60 -23.20 11.74
C LYS A 223 13.75 -24.05 13.00
N ASN A 224 14.35 -23.47 14.04
CA ASN A 224 14.78 -24.22 15.23
C ASN A 224 13.75 -24.15 16.36
N SER A 225 13.21 -25.32 16.73
CA SER A 225 12.44 -25.54 17.96
C SER A 225 13.40 -25.82 19.13
N PHE A 226 14.23 -24.86 19.53
CA PHE A 226 15.14 -25.06 20.68
C PHE A 226 14.39 -25.34 22.00
N ASN A 227 13.10 -25.00 22.06
CA ASN A 227 12.19 -25.44 23.10
C ASN A 227 11.15 -26.38 22.47
N GLU A 228 10.95 -27.57 23.04
CA GLU A 228 9.94 -28.57 22.61
C GLU A 228 8.51 -27.98 22.54
N LEU A 229 8.26 -26.88 23.26
CA LEU A 229 6.99 -26.15 23.28
C LEU A 229 6.75 -25.24 22.05
N LYS A 230 7.74 -25.02 21.18
CA LYS A 230 7.62 -24.10 20.04
C LYS A 230 7.85 -24.83 18.72
N LYS A 231 6.76 -25.17 18.03
CA LYS A 231 6.77 -25.77 16.70
C LYS A 231 7.49 -24.87 15.68
N SER A 232 8.34 -25.47 14.84
CA SER A 232 8.99 -24.77 13.73
C SER A 232 7.96 -24.20 12.76
N SER A 233 8.23 -23.01 12.23
CA SER A 233 7.37 -22.36 11.24
C SER A 233 7.61 -22.97 9.85
N SER A 234 6.58 -23.02 9.03
CA SER A 234 6.68 -23.47 7.64
C SER A 234 7.18 -22.35 6.73
N LEU A 235 8.27 -22.58 5.99
CA LEU A 235 8.71 -21.69 4.92
C LEU A 235 7.77 -21.85 3.71
N ARG A 236 7.28 -20.73 3.18
CA ARG A 236 6.57 -20.67 1.90
C ARG A 236 7.03 -19.43 1.15
N TYR A 237 7.61 -19.61 -0.02
CA TYR A 237 8.05 -18.49 -0.85
C TYR A 237 7.75 -18.86 -2.31
N VAL A 238 6.75 -18.21 -2.88
CA VAL A 238 6.35 -18.39 -4.28
C VAL A 238 7.28 -17.62 -5.19
N GLY A 239 7.78 -16.46 -4.74
CA GLY A 239 8.61 -15.57 -5.56
C GLY A 239 7.81 -14.52 -6.34
N SER A 240 6.53 -14.36 -6.03
CA SER A 240 5.67 -13.24 -6.45
C SER A 240 5.07 -12.62 -5.19
N LEU A 241 5.13 -11.28 -5.10
CA LEU A 241 4.58 -10.55 -3.97
C LEU A 241 3.08 -10.82 -3.85
N VAL A 242 2.34 -10.84 -4.95
CA VAL A 242 0.89 -11.04 -4.93
C VAL A 242 0.50 -12.39 -4.35
N ALA A 243 1.21 -13.45 -4.72
CA ALA A 243 0.91 -14.80 -4.30
C ALA A 243 1.28 -15.03 -2.82
N ASP A 244 2.47 -14.55 -2.42
CA ASP A 244 2.94 -14.67 -1.05
C ASP A 244 2.11 -13.82 -0.09
N ALA A 245 1.81 -12.57 -0.44
CA ALA A 245 0.98 -11.66 0.35
C ALA A 245 -0.47 -12.15 0.44
N HIS A 246 -1.07 -12.65 -0.63
CA HIS A 246 -2.42 -13.22 -0.60
C HIS A 246 -2.51 -14.40 0.38
N ARG A 247 -1.56 -15.34 0.33
CA ARG A 247 -1.51 -16.45 1.29
C ARG A 247 -1.38 -15.94 2.72
N THR A 248 -0.51 -14.96 2.97
CA THR A 248 -0.34 -14.36 4.31
C THR A 248 -1.60 -13.64 4.78
N LEU A 249 -2.33 -12.96 3.90
CA LEU A 249 -3.63 -12.34 4.21
C LEU A 249 -4.65 -13.39 4.68
N LYS A 250 -4.76 -14.51 3.98
CA LYS A 250 -5.77 -15.55 4.24
C LYS A 250 -5.43 -16.52 5.37
N LYS A 251 -4.15 -16.86 5.54
CA LYS A 251 -3.69 -17.91 6.47
C LYS A 251 -2.87 -17.37 7.65
N GLY A 252 -2.59 -16.07 7.66
CA GLY A 252 -1.71 -15.46 8.64
C GLY A 252 -0.26 -15.88 8.48
N GLY A 253 0.57 -15.48 9.44
CA GLY A 253 2.02 -15.62 9.36
C GLY A 253 2.65 -14.29 8.96
N ILE A 254 3.76 -14.36 8.22
CA ILE A 254 4.53 -13.16 7.87
C ILE A 254 5.20 -13.28 6.50
N PHE A 255 5.10 -12.22 5.72
CA PHE A 255 5.91 -11.96 4.53
C PHE A 255 7.00 -10.94 4.86
N VAL A 256 8.23 -11.22 4.46
CA VAL A 256 9.40 -10.40 4.75
C VAL A 256 10.26 -10.25 3.50
N TYR A 257 10.38 -9.01 3.03
CA TYR A 257 11.37 -8.59 2.05
C TYR A 257 12.24 -7.49 2.67
N PRO A 258 13.29 -7.87 3.42
CA PRO A 258 14.07 -6.91 4.18
C PRO A 258 15.10 -6.19 3.30
N ALA A 259 15.72 -5.13 3.84
CA ALA A 259 16.97 -4.61 3.29
C ALA A 259 18.10 -5.65 3.39
N ASP A 260 19.00 -5.60 2.42
CA ASP A 260 20.21 -6.43 2.39
C ASP A 260 21.42 -5.62 1.90
N LYS A 261 22.62 -6.24 1.85
CA LYS A 261 23.86 -5.57 1.41
C LYS A 261 23.78 -5.01 -0.03
N LYS A 262 23.05 -5.65 -0.93
CA LYS A 262 22.89 -5.23 -2.33
C LYS A 262 21.78 -4.17 -2.46
N ASN A 263 20.73 -4.30 -1.66
CA ASN A 263 19.54 -3.45 -1.66
C ASN A 263 19.34 -2.84 -0.26
N PRO A 264 20.14 -1.82 0.12
CA PRO A 264 20.09 -1.23 1.47
C PRO A 264 18.75 -0.56 1.78
N ASN A 265 18.02 -0.13 0.74
CA ASN A 265 16.68 0.45 0.85
C ASN A 265 15.56 -0.57 0.51
N GLY A 266 15.86 -1.87 0.50
CA GLY A 266 14.93 -2.91 0.02
C GLY A 266 14.81 -2.96 -1.50
N LYS A 267 14.09 -3.97 -2.02
CA LYS A 267 13.88 -4.17 -3.45
C LYS A 267 12.53 -3.62 -3.94
N LEU A 268 11.47 -3.82 -3.15
CA LEU A 268 10.10 -3.48 -3.52
C LEU A 268 9.88 -1.97 -3.48
N ARG A 269 8.95 -1.47 -4.28
CA ARG A 269 8.67 -0.05 -4.47
C ARG A 269 7.54 0.40 -3.57
N LEU A 270 7.74 1.57 -2.98
CA LEU A 270 6.84 2.12 -1.98
C LEU A 270 5.45 2.41 -2.56
N MET A 271 5.41 3.01 -3.74
CA MET A 271 4.17 3.59 -4.30
C MET A 271 3.20 2.53 -4.81
N TYR A 272 3.66 1.59 -5.64
CA TYR A 272 2.77 0.66 -6.35
C TYR A 272 2.83 -0.78 -5.85
N GLU A 273 3.74 -1.11 -4.92
CA GLU A 273 3.79 -2.43 -4.27
C GLU A 273 3.49 -2.31 -2.77
N ALA A 274 4.31 -1.56 -2.03
CA ALA A 274 4.25 -1.56 -0.56
C ALA A 274 3.00 -0.85 -0.01
N ASN A 275 2.70 0.37 -0.47
CA ASN A 275 1.54 1.15 -0.01
C ASN A 275 0.20 0.44 -0.26
N PRO A 276 -0.08 -0.11 -1.47
CA PRO A 276 -1.28 -0.90 -1.71
C PRO A 276 -1.44 -2.06 -0.72
N TYR A 277 -0.41 -2.89 -0.54
CA TYR A 277 -0.48 -3.99 0.42
C TYR A 277 -0.60 -3.51 1.86
N ALA A 278 0.06 -2.42 2.21
CA ALA A 278 -0.04 -1.87 3.56
C ALA A 278 -1.47 -1.42 3.89
N LEU A 279 -2.17 -0.78 2.95
CA LEU A 279 -3.58 -0.39 3.11
C LEU A 279 -4.46 -1.63 3.26
N ILE A 280 -4.26 -2.66 2.44
CA ILE A 280 -5.00 -3.93 2.54
C ILE A 280 -4.76 -4.61 3.89
N PHE A 281 -3.50 -4.78 4.31
CA PHE A 281 -3.18 -5.47 5.54
C PHE A 281 -3.63 -4.70 6.78
N GLU A 282 -3.48 -3.38 6.83
CA GLU A 282 -3.98 -2.58 7.96
C GLU A 282 -5.52 -2.57 8.01
N SER A 283 -6.20 -2.49 6.87
CA SER A 283 -7.67 -2.61 6.79
C SER A 283 -8.17 -3.98 7.25
N ALA A 284 -7.43 -5.05 6.94
CA ALA A 284 -7.73 -6.41 7.37
C ALA A 284 -7.18 -6.72 8.78
N ASN A 285 -6.97 -5.73 9.65
CA ASN A 285 -6.48 -5.91 11.03
C ASN A 285 -5.10 -6.59 11.17
N GLY A 286 -4.30 -6.63 10.11
CA GLY A 286 -2.91 -7.06 10.07
C GLY A 286 -1.92 -5.95 10.44
N SER A 287 -0.69 -6.07 9.96
CA SER A 287 0.37 -5.07 10.15
C SER A 287 1.26 -4.95 8.93
N SER A 288 1.71 -3.71 8.69
CA SER A 288 2.67 -3.35 7.66
C SER A 288 3.85 -2.58 8.29
N SER A 289 5.09 -2.84 7.86
CA SER A 289 6.25 -2.06 8.30
C SER A 289 7.44 -2.17 7.35
N ASN A 290 8.29 -1.15 7.28
CA ASN A 290 9.61 -1.25 6.66
C ASN A 290 10.70 -1.79 7.61
N GLY A 291 10.33 -2.15 8.84
CA GLY A 291 11.24 -2.55 9.90
C GLY A 291 11.49 -1.47 10.95
N GLU A 292 11.03 -0.24 10.72
CA GLU A 292 11.17 0.89 11.65
C GLU A 292 9.86 1.64 11.89
N VAL A 293 9.09 1.89 10.83
CA VAL A 293 7.79 2.59 10.85
C VAL A 293 6.75 1.80 10.07
N SER A 294 5.46 2.14 10.19
CA SER A 294 4.42 1.61 9.28
C SER A 294 4.71 2.08 7.86
N ILE A 295 4.41 1.24 6.87
CA ILE A 295 4.59 1.58 5.45
C ILE A 295 3.74 2.79 5.08
N LEU A 296 2.50 2.86 5.56
CA LEU A 296 1.59 3.95 5.22
C LEU A 296 2.09 5.30 5.74
N ASP A 297 2.91 5.33 6.80
CA ASP A 297 3.45 6.58 7.38
C ASP A 297 4.74 7.08 6.69
N ILE A 298 5.24 6.38 5.67
CA ILE A 298 6.43 6.80 4.94
C ILE A 298 6.05 7.91 3.96
N GLU A 299 6.64 9.08 4.12
CA GLU A 299 6.58 10.15 3.12
C GLU A 299 7.57 9.84 1.98
N PRO A 300 7.08 9.64 0.74
CA PRO A 300 7.94 9.28 -0.37
C PRO A 300 8.77 10.48 -0.86
N GLU A 301 10.05 10.25 -1.12
CA GLU A 301 10.98 11.22 -1.70
C GLU A 301 10.86 11.27 -3.23
N ASN A 302 10.55 10.14 -3.86
CA ASN A 302 10.34 10.03 -5.29
C ASN A 302 9.38 8.87 -5.63
N PHE A 303 8.92 8.82 -6.87
CA PHE A 303 7.91 7.86 -7.31
C PHE A 303 8.41 6.40 -7.32
N HIS A 304 9.64 6.14 -7.77
CA HIS A 304 10.25 4.79 -7.80
C HIS A 304 11.01 4.44 -6.52
N GLN A 305 10.72 5.11 -5.40
CA GLN A 305 11.40 4.86 -4.12
C GLN A 305 11.22 3.40 -3.70
N ARG A 306 12.33 2.74 -3.37
CA ARG A 306 12.32 1.39 -2.79
C ARG A 306 12.16 1.43 -1.27
N THR A 307 11.56 0.39 -0.71
CA THR A 307 11.44 0.18 0.74
C THR A 307 11.56 -1.31 1.08
N PRO A 308 12.13 -1.67 2.24
CA PRO A 308 11.85 -2.98 2.83
C PRO A 308 10.35 -3.12 3.11
N LEU A 309 9.84 -4.34 3.07
CA LEU A 309 8.44 -4.64 3.30
C LEU A 309 8.27 -5.83 4.22
N ILE A 310 7.53 -5.62 5.31
CA ILE A 310 7.11 -6.65 6.24
C ILE A 310 5.60 -6.55 6.38
N LEU A 311 4.91 -7.64 6.05
CA LEU A 311 3.45 -7.74 6.08
C LEU A 311 3.04 -8.98 6.86
N GLY A 312 1.91 -8.93 7.56
CA GLY A 312 1.32 -10.15 8.11
C GLY A 312 0.50 -9.96 9.36
N SER A 313 0.39 -11.06 10.09
CA SER A 313 -0.22 -11.14 11.40
C SER A 313 0.49 -10.22 12.40
N LYS A 314 -0.29 -9.48 13.21
CA LYS A 314 0.22 -8.54 14.22
C LYS A 314 1.31 -9.15 15.11
N ILE A 315 1.09 -10.36 15.63
CA ILE A 315 2.06 -11.04 16.51
C ILE A 315 3.35 -11.40 15.76
N ASN A 316 3.25 -11.90 14.52
CA ASN A 316 4.42 -12.30 13.74
C ASN A 316 5.27 -11.08 13.35
N VAL A 317 4.64 -10.00 12.89
CA VAL A 317 5.32 -8.74 12.53
C VAL A 317 5.98 -8.12 13.76
N GLN A 318 5.27 -8.02 14.89
CA GLN A 318 5.85 -7.51 16.14
C GLN A 318 7.06 -8.35 16.60
N SER A 319 6.96 -9.68 16.49
CA SER A 319 8.07 -10.59 16.80
C SER A 319 9.26 -10.44 15.85
N PHE A 320 9.05 -10.04 14.59
CA PHE A 320 10.16 -9.70 13.68
C PHE A 320 10.83 -8.39 14.10
N LEU A 321 10.04 -7.36 14.39
CA LEU A 321 10.53 -6.03 14.77
C LEU A 321 11.33 -6.06 16.08
N SER A 322 10.96 -6.94 17.03
CA SER A 322 11.69 -7.08 18.31
C SER A 322 13.12 -7.62 18.15
N VAL A 323 13.40 -8.39 17.10
CA VAL A 323 14.75 -8.90 16.82
C VAL A 323 15.67 -7.80 16.30
N LYS A 324 15.13 -6.76 15.64
CA LYS A 324 15.91 -5.57 15.25
C LYS A 324 16.23 -4.64 16.43
N THR A 325 15.40 -4.63 17.48
CA THR A 325 15.49 -3.65 18.58
C THR A 325 16.34 -4.10 19.77
N THR A 326 17.09 -5.21 19.68
CA THR A 326 17.86 -5.77 20.81
C THR A 326 19.02 -4.90 21.33
N ASN A 327 19.19 -3.66 20.84
CA ASN A 327 20.09 -2.66 21.43
C ASN A 327 19.44 -1.34 21.86
N LYS A 328 18.10 -1.18 21.81
CA LYS A 328 17.42 -0.03 22.41
C LYS A 328 16.06 -0.44 22.96
N LYS A 329 15.91 -0.43 24.29
CA LYS A 329 14.60 -0.32 24.96
C LYS A 329 13.92 0.98 24.51
N ASN A 330 13.25 0.94 23.36
CA ASN A 330 12.33 1.98 22.95
C ASN A 330 10.92 1.43 23.16
N ILE A 331 10.32 1.87 24.25
CA ILE A 331 8.87 1.97 24.38
C ILE A 331 8.37 2.62 23.08
N ILE A 332 7.39 1.98 22.42
CA ILE A 332 6.68 2.53 21.26
C ILE A 332 6.10 3.88 21.70
N LYS A 333 6.80 4.97 21.38
CA LYS A 333 6.23 6.32 21.42
C LYS A 333 5.68 6.57 20.03
N GLN A 334 4.37 6.79 19.91
CA GLN A 334 3.70 7.26 18.69
C GLN A 334 4.59 8.30 17.99
N LYS A 335 5.02 8.00 16.78
CA LYS A 335 5.89 8.88 15.99
C LYS A 335 5.00 9.78 15.14
N ARG A 336 4.97 11.05 15.55
CA ARG A 336 4.49 12.30 14.95
C ARG A 336 3.79 12.25 13.58
N ILE A 337 2.64 12.91 13.52
CA ILE A 337 1.71 12.91 12.39
C ILE A 337 1.98 14.09 11.42
N PHE A 338 2.64 15.19 11.84
CA PHE A 338 2.75 16.39 10.99
C PHE A 338 4.13 17.12 10.98
N PRO A 339 4.58 17.64 9.82
CA PRO A 339 5.73 18.53 9.73
C PRO A 339 5.36 19.98 10.12
N TRP A 340 5.86 20.42 11.28
CA TRP A 340 5.69 21.80 11.75
C TRP A 340 6.72 22.77 11.15
N ASN A 341 6.24 23.72 10.34
CA ASN A 341 6.99 24.84 9.77
C ASN A 341 6.21 26.16 9.97
N GLU A 342 6.80 27.30 9.60
CA GLU A 342 6.18 28.61 9.82
C GLU A 342 4.80 28.74 9.18
N LEU A 343 4.61 28.16 8.01
CA LEU A 343 3.34 28.19 7.27
C LEU A 343 2.30 27.28 7.94
N SER A 344 2.65 26.05 8.33
CA SER A 344 1.71 25.12 8.95
C SER A 344 1.28 25.56 10.35
N ILE A 345 2.17 26.18 11.12
CA ILE A 345 1.86 26.74 12.44
C ILE A 345 0.96 27.96 12.30
N SER A 346 1.29 28.90 11.40
CA SER A 346 0.49 30.10 11.14
C SER A 346 -0.91 29.74 10.64
N LYS A 347 -0.98 28.79 9.70
CA LYS A 347 -2.24 28.27 9.16
C LYS A 347 -3.07 27.62 10.27
N MET A 348 -2.50 26.71 11.05
CA MET A 348 -3.22 26.05 12.15
C MET A 348 -3.80 27.06 13.15
N ARG A 349 -3.02 28.07 13.56
CA ARG A 349 -3.52 29.10 14.46
C ARG A 349 -4.66 29.89 13.81
N SER A 350 -4.49 30.32 12.56
CA SER A 350 -5.49 31.10 11.83
C SER A 350 -6.82 30.34 11.66
N GLU A 351 -6.76 29.04 11.33
CA GLU A 351 -7.93 28.19 11.15
C GLU A 351 -8.66 27.92 12.47
N SER A 352 -7.90 27.88 13.58
CA SER A 352 -8.49 27.80 14.93
C SER A 352 -9.11 29.11 15.41
N LYS A 353 -8.99 30.20 14.62
CA LYS A 353 -9.49 31.55 14.92
C LYS A 353 -8.98 32.11 16.26
N LYS A 354 -7.75 31.72 16.67
CA LYS A 354 -7.15 32.16 17.94
C LYS A 354 -6.12 33.26 17.74
N THR A 355 -6.07 34.18 18.70
CA THR A 355 -4.95 35.11 18.85
C THR A 355 -3.68 34.35 19.23
N ILE A 356 -2.52 34.97 19.01
CA ILE A 356 -1.22 34.39 19.43
C ILE A 356 -1.20 34.09 20.94
N LEU A 357 -1.87 34.93 21.75
CA LEU A 357 -1.94 34.75 23.20
C LEU A 357 -2.77 33.53 23.60
N GLU A 358 -3.94 33.35 22.99
CA GLU A 358 -4.79 32.19 23.28
C GLU A 358 -4.13 30.89 22.81
N PHE A 359 -3.55 30.91 21.62
CA PHE A 359 -2.84 29.77 21.04
C PHE A 359 -1.61 29.37 21.87
N SER A 360 -0.82 30.34 22.35
CA SER A 360 0.34 30.06 23.19
C SER A 360 -0.06 29.48 24.55
N LYS A 361 -1.18 29.95 25.14
CA LYS A 361 -1.73 29.40 26.39
C LYS A 361 -2.14 27.94 26.25
N GLU A 362 -2.80 27.57 25.15
CA GLU A 362 -3.21 26.18 24.95
C GLU A 362 -2.05 25.23 24.68
N LEU A 363 -1.00 25.70 24.00
CA LEU A 363 0.24 24.95 23.81
C LEU A 363 1.14 24.96 25.06
N ASN A 364 0.78 25.74 26.08
CA ASN A 364 1.58 25.99 27.28
C ASN A 364 3.01 26.44 26.93
N VAL A 365 3.12 27.46 26.06
CA VAL A 365 4.37 28.09 25.65
C VAL A 365 4.25 29.62 25.69
N GLU A 366 5.39 30.31 25.68
CA GLU A 366 5.44 31.78 25.62
C GLU A 366 4.90 32.33 24.29
N GLN A 367 4.25 33.49 24.30
CA GLN A 367 3.81 34.18 23.07
C GLN A 367 4.96 34.46 22.11
N SER A 368 6.13 34.82 22.66
CA SER A 368 7.35 35.09 21.90
C SER A 368 7.84 33.84 21.15
N THR A 369 7.56 32.65 21.69
CA THR A 369 7.93 31.38 21.06
C THR A 369 7.07 31.12 19.82
N VAL A 370 5.74 31.31 19.93
CA VAL A 370 4.82 31.19 18.80
C VAL A 370 5.17 32.19 17.68
N ARG A 371 5.44 33.46 18.03
CA ARG A 371 5.85 34.49 17.05
C ARG A 371 7.12 34.08 16.29
N LYS A 372 8.10 33.51 16.98
CA LYS A 372 9.35 33.03 16.36
C LYS A 372 9.14 31.81 15.47
N TRP A 373 8.14 30.99 15.75
CA TRP A 373 7.75 29.88 14.88
C TRP A 373 7.04 30.37 13.62
N GLU A 374 6.06 31.26 13.74
CA GLU A 374 5.30 31.81 12.61
C GLU A 374 6.14 32.71 11.69
N SER A 375 7.25 33.25 12.19
CA SER A 375 8.23 34.01 11.40
C SER A 375 9.39 33.16 10.86
N GLY A 376 9.42 31.86 11.14
CA GLY A 376 10.49 30.96 10.68
C GLY A 376 11.85 31.15 11.38
N ILE A 377 11.95 32.08 12.35
CA ILE A 377 13.18 32.39 13.08
C ILE A 377 13.69 31.16 13.85
N ILE A 378 12.79 30.37 14.43
CA ILE A 378 13.15 29.15 15.17
C ILE A 378 12.17 28.05 14.81
N LYS A 379 12.67 26.83 14.61
CA LYS A 379 11.81 25.64 14.45
C LYS A 379 11.41 25.06 15.81
N PRO A 380 10.18 24.52 15.97
CA PRO A 380 9.79 23.86 17.22
C PRO A 380 10.72 22.70 17.56
N ASN A 381 11.20 22.67 18.81
CA ASN A 381 11.96 21.54 19.33
C ASN A 381 11.04 20.32 19.54
N LYS A 382 11.62 19.18 19.93
CA LYS A 382 10.89 17.92 20.11
C LYS A 382 9.64 18.04 20.99
N LYS A 383 9.77 18.63 22.18
CA LYS A 383 8.69 18.79 23.15
C LYS A 383 7.58 19.71 22.63
N ASN A 384 7.96 20.72 21.87
CA ASN A 384 7.01 21.69 21.32
C ASN A 384 6.27 21.16 20.08
N ARG A 385 6.90 20.27 19.29
CA ARG A 385 6.18 19.55 18.22
C ARG A 385 5.11 18.62 18.79
N GLU A 386 5.42 17.91 19.88
CA GLU A 386 4.44 17.04 20.55
C GLU A 386 3.21 17.85 21.02
N LYS A 387 3.42 19.04 21.58
CA LYS A 387 2.33 19.95 21.94
C LYS A 387 1.51 20.43 20.74
N LEU A 388 2.16 20.72 19.61
CA LEU A 388 1.49 21.12 18.38
C LEU A 388 0.70 19.94 17.77
N ASP A 389 1.26 18.73 17.82
CA ASP A 389 0.58 17.49 17.43
C ASP A 389 -0.67 17.28 18.30
N ASP A 390 -0.55 17.35 19.63
CA ASP A 390 -1.67 17.21 20.58
C ASP A 390 -2.75 18.27 20.34
N TYR A 391 -2.35 19.51 20.07
CA TYR A 391 -3.27 20.60 19.78
C TYR A 391 -4.03 20.37 18.46
N LEU A 392 -3.32 19.96 17.41
CA LEU A 392 -3.94 19.65 16.12
C LEU A 392 -4.92 18.49 16.26
N LEU A 393 -4.51 17.44 16.97
CA LEU A 393 -5.32 16.27 17.26
C LEU A 393 -6.62 16.62 17.99
N LYS A 394 -6.53 17.52 18.96
CA LYS A 394 -7.67 17.98 19.75
C LYS A 394 -8.62 18.90 18.98
N ASN A 395 -8.09 19.83 18.20
CA ASN A 395 -8.89 20.94 17.65
C ASN A 395 -9.32 20.74 16.20
N PHE A 396 -8.64 19.86 15.46
CA PHE A 396 -8.96 19.54 14.07
C PHE A 396 -9.22 18.05 13.89
N PRO A 397 -10.20 17.47 14.63
CA PRO A 397 -10.51 16.06 14.50
C PRO A 397 -10.83 15.71 13.05
N LYS A 398 -11.41 16.60 12.24
CA LYS A 398 -11.67 16.36 10.80
C LYS A 398 -10.43 16.10 9.91
N LEU A 399 -9.22 16.52 10.33
CA LEU A 399 -7.96 16.19 9.64
C LEU A 399 -7.42 14.80 10.02
N ILE A 400 -7.93 14.23 11.11
CA ILE A 400 -7.61 12.90 11.66
C ILE A 400 -8.78 11.93 11.52
N ASN A 401 -9.99 12.45 11.34
CA ASN A 401 -11.15 11.70 10.94
C ASN A 401 -10.75 11.14 9.60
N ASN A 402 -10.36 9.88 9.70
CA ASN A 402 -10.31 8.96 8.61
C ASN A 402 -11.54 9.25 7.74
N PRO A 403 -11.44 9.45 6.42
CA PRO A 403 -12.61 9.54 5.55
C PRO A 403 -13.60 8.36 5.71
N PHE A 404 -13.23 7.34 6.49
CA PHE A 404 -13.96 6.13 6.83
C PHE A 404 -14.58 6.11 8.25
N GLU A 405 -14.58 7.21 9.00
CA GLU A 405 -15.42 7.39 10.19
C GLU A 405 -16.44 8.51 9.96
N ASN A 406 -17.46 8.23 9.14
CA ASN A 406 -18.77 8.88 9.15
C ASN A 406 -19.84 7.87 8.72
#